data_AF-A0AAD2CPP3-F1
#
_entry.id   AF-A0AAD2CPP3-F1
#
_cell.length_a   1.000
_cell.length_b   1.000
_cell.length_c   1.000
_cell.angle_alpha   90.00
_cell.angle_beta   90.00
_cell.angle_gamma   90.00
#
_symmetry.space_group_name_H-M   'P 1'
#
loop_
_entity.id
_entity.type
_entity.pdbx_description
1 polymer ?
#
loop_
_entity_poly.entity_id
_entity_poly.type
_entity_poly.pdbx_seq_one_letter_code
_entity_poly.pdbx_strand_id
1 'polypeptide(L)'
;MTEAGDTVHHSGEDICASVQAAATLWSGGIWATGGAINPEKSFWWLIDFEWDARNGQWRFCRKCSAAPEFDLKIPGLYGDIEPLRRLEPDDSERTLGVMLSPLENHKAQEAQLVSKAKEWAEQLWPHLLHKYDVLPLIRTTIMKELEYPMALTTLNAQQWQDIMSPVLQVCLPKSGVCRNFPRSVVFALVDYQGLGVPHPFGKQVYKHLEMILRHMSGGTKTGAYMDSNLQAHQLESGTSFGLLQQDYQNTSILASDTWLKRVWKELESLDMYMAFDSPALSLRCHHDALLIDLFMDLEVDQDDLLWLNWCRMFLQVATVSDITTADGRYIRQCIWNGFRDDTYRTPYNWPRT
;
A
#
# COMPACT_ATOMS: atom_id res chain seq x y z
N MET A 1 -3.20 5.12 -20.82
CA MET A 1 -2.95 3.91 -20.01
C MET A 1 -3.24 2.76 -20.94
N THR A 2 -2.20 2.12 -21.45
CA THR A 2 -2.32 0.89 -22.25
C THR A 2 -2.29 -0.27 -21.26
N GLU A 3 -3.32 -1.09 -21.25
CA GLU A 3 -3.30 -2.37 -20.53
C GLU A 3 -2.40 -3.30 -21.35
N ALA A 4 -1.32 -3.79 -20.71
CA ALA A 4 -0.33 -4.63 -21.38
C ALA A 4 -0.53 -6.12 -21.07
N GLY A 5 -1.30 -6.44 -20.03
CA GLY A 5 -1.66 -7.81 -19.67
C GLY A 5 -3.13 -7.88 -19.24
N ASP A 6 -3.83 -8.87 -19.80
CA ASP A 6 -5.29 -9.03 -19.63
C ASP A 6 -5.63 -10.15 -18.62
N THR A 7 -4.61 -10.86 -18.12
CA THR A 7 -4.79 -11.99 -17.20
C THR A 7 -3.69 -12.03 -16.13
N VAL A 8 -3.98 -12.65 -14.98
CA VAL A 8 -3.02 -12.89 -13.90
C VAL A 8 -1.92 -13.91 -14.25
N HIS A 9 -1.98 -14.49 -15.46
CA HIS A 9 -1.04 -15.50 -15.93
C HIS A 9 0.04 -14.94 -16.86
N HIS A 10 -0.11 -13.69 -17.32
CA HIS A 10 0.94 -13.02 -18.07
C HIS A 10 2.08 -12.64 -17.12
N SER A 11 3.28 -13.12 -17.43
CA SER A 11 4.51 -12.73 -16.75
C SER A 11 4.94 -11.32 -17.14
N GLY A 12 5.90 -10.76 -16.39
CA GLY A 12 6.54 -9.50 -16.76
C GLY A 12 7.20 -9.56 -18.14
N GLU A 13 7.69 -10.73 -18.54
CA GLU A 13 8.30 -10.97 -19.86
C GLU A 13 7.28 -10.85 -21.00
N ASP A 14 6.07 -11.41 -20.80
CA ASP A 14 5.01 -11.42 -21.82
C ASP A 14 4.55 -10.00 -22.19
N ILE A 15 4.61 -9.07 -21.24
CA ILE A 15 4.14 -7.70 -21.42
C ILE A 15 5.23 -6.75 -21.95
N CYS A 16 6.51 -7.12 -21.90
CA CYS A 16 7.64 -6.25 -22.26
C CYS A 16 7.51 -5.63 -23.66
N ALA A 17 7.10 -6.42 -24.66
CA ALA A 17 6.93 -5.94 -26.03
C ALA A 17 5.83 -4.88 -26.15
N SER A 18 4.70 -5.12 -25.49
CA SER A 18 3.57 -4.18 -25.42
C SER A 18 3.94 -2.89 -24.69
N VAL A 19 4.70 -3.00 -23.59
CA VAL A 19 5.22 -1.86 -22.83
C VAL A 19 6.20 -1.03 -23.67
N GLN A 20 7.11 -1.66 -24.41
CA GLN A 20 8.01 -0.97 -25.32
C GLN A 20 7.25 -0.21 -26.41
N ALA A 21 6.24 -0.84 -27.02
CA ALA A 21 5.41 -0.21 -28.04
C ALA A 21 4.64 1.01 -27.48
N ALA A 22 4.08 0.88 -26.28
CA ALA A 22 3.38 1.96 -25.59
C ALA A 22 4.31 3.13 -25.24
N ALA A 23 5.52 2.85 -24.74
CA ALA A 23 6.52 3.86 -24.44
C ALA A 23 6.96 4.60 -25.71
N THR A 24 7.22 3.88 -26.80
CA THR A 24 7.54 4.47 -28.11
C THR A 24 6.40 5.36 -28.61
N LEU A 25 5.15 4.89 -28.56
CA LEU A 25 3.99 5.68 -28.98
C LEU A 25 3.83 6.96 -28.16
N TRP A 26 3.93 6.85 -26.83
CA TRP A 26 3.82 8.00 -25.92
C TRP A 26 4.93 9.03 -26.17
N SER A 27 6.17 8.56 -26.29
CA SER A 27 7.32 9.42 -26.58
C SER A 27 7.16 10.13 -27.94
N GLY A 28 6.68 9.42 -28.97
CA GLY A 28 6.39 10.01 -30.29
C GLY A 28 5.28 11.06 -30.23
N GLY A 29 4.26 10.85 -29.39
CA GLY A 29 3.21 11.83 -29.15
C GLY A 29 3.74 13.12 -28.51
N ILE A 30 4.61 13.00 -27.51
CA ILE A 30 5.27 14.16 -26.88
C ILE A 30 6.13 14.91 -27.90
N TRP A 31 6.92 14.17 -28.70
CA TRP A 31 7.74 14.70 -29.78
C TRP A 31 6.91 15.48 -30.82
N ALA A 32 5.76 14.94 -31.23
CA ALA A 32 4.85 15.62 -32.17
C ALA A 32 4.34 16.97 -31.63
N THR A 33 4.24 17.13 -30.30
CA THR A 33 3.86 18.38 -29.65
C THR A 33 5.02 19.33 -29.34
N GLY A 34 6.25 19.00 -29.77
CA GLY A 34 7.45 19.79 -29.55
C GLY A 34 8.12 19.59 -28.19
N GLY A 35 7.73 18.55 -27.44
CA GLY A 35 8.41 18.13 -26.22
C GLY A 35 9.35 16.95 -26.45
N ALA A 36 10.08 16.54 -25.41
CA ALA A 36 10.81 15.28 -25.39
C ALA A 36 10.87 14.75 -23.95
N ILE A 37 10.92 13.42 -23.80
CA ILE A 37 11.17 12.80 -22.50
C ILE A 37 12.67 12.88 -22.24
N ASN A 38 13.08 13.37 -21.06
CA ASN A 38 14.48 13.39 -20.66
C ASN A 38 14.85 12.03 -20.03
N PRO A 39 15.70 11.21 -20.68
CA PRO A 39 16.06 9.88 -20.17
C PRO A 39 16.78 9.92 -18.82
N GLU A 40 17.61 10.95 -18.56
CA GLU A 40 18.32 11.11 -17.28
C GLU A 40 17.38 11.33 -16.09
N LYS A 41 16.21 11.91 -16.33
CA LYS A 41 15.17 12.15 -15.30
C LYS A 41 14.08 11.09 -15.29
N SER A 42 14.17 10.09 -16.16
CA SER A 42 13.15 9.07 -16.36
C SER A 42 13.66 7.71 -15.90
N PHE A 43 12.76 6.93 -15.31
CA PHE A 43 13.06 5.62 -14.77
C PHE A 43 11.80 4.77 -14.81
N TRP A 44 11.97 3.47 -14.61
CA TRP A 44 10.86 2.54 -14.60
C TRP A 44 11.15 1.38 -13.65
N TRP A 45 10.06 0.76 -13.17
CA TRP A 45 10.08 -0.51 -12.45
C TRP A 45 9.38 -1.56 -13.30
N LEU A 46 9.90 -2.79 -13.29
CA LEU A 46 9.17 -3.96 -13.75
C LEU A 46 8.56 -4.63 -12.53
N ILE A 47 7.23 -4.66 -12.45
CA ILE A 47 6.51 -5.34 -11.39
C ILE A 47 6.13 -6.72 -11.91
N ASP A 48 6.75 -7.74 -11.34
CA ASP A 48 6.40 -9.14 -11.53
C ASP A 48 6.62 -9.88 -10.21
N PHE A 49 5.98 -11.03 -10.04
CA PHE A 49 5.95 -11.76 -8.79
C PHE A 49 6.42 -13.20 -8.98
N GLU A 50 7.25 -13.66 -8.04
CA GLU A 50 7.68 -15.04 -7.92
C GLU A 50 7.35 -15.58 -6.54
N TRP A 51 7.09 -16.88 -6.47
CA TRP A 51 6.74 -17.55 -5.24
C TRP A 51 8.01 -17.96 -4.48
N ASP A 52 8.14 -17.49 -3.24
CA ASP A 52 9.17 -17.98 -2.32
C ASP A 52 8.62 -19.17 -1.53
N ALA A 53 8.83 -20.37 -2.07
CA ALA A 53 8.39 -21.62 -1.44
C ALA A 53 9.02 -21.89 -0.06
N ARG A 54 10.12 -21.20 0.31
CA ARG A 54 10.79 -21.42 1.60
C ARG A 54 10.13 -20.65 2.73
N ASN A 55 9.88 -19.37 2.48
CA ASN A 55 9.25 -18.47 3.46
C ASN A 55 7.73 -18.54 3.39
N GLY A 56 7.23 -19.18 2.35
CA GLY A 56 5.85 -19.19 2.05
C GLY A 56 5.33 -17.76 1.84
N GLN A 57 5.85 -17.02 0.86
CA GLN A 57 5.35 -15.68 0.51
C GLN A 57 5.58 -15.36 -0.98
N TRP A 58 4.73 -14.52 -1.57
CA TRP A 58 5.02 -13.89 -2.85
C TRP A 58 6.08 -12.80 -2.66
N ARG A 59 7.02 -12.71 -3.60
CA ARG A 59 8.02 -11.63 -3.62
C ARG A 59 8.12 -11.04 -5.02
N PHE A 60 8.55 -9.78 -5.08
CA PHE A 60 8.84 -9.14 -6.36
C PHE A 60 10.05 -9.79 -7.03
N CYS A 61 9.95 -10.04 -8.33
CA CYS A 61 11.06 -10.44 -9.17
C CYS A 61 12.13 -9.33 -9.17
N ARG A 62 13.40 -9.73 -8.97
CA ARG A 62 14.55 -8.82 -9.02
C ARG A 62 15.20 -8.89 -10.40
N LYS A 63 16.05 -7.92 -10.75
CA LYS A 63 16.78 -7.96 -12.04
C LYS A 63 17.60 -9.23 -12.20
N CYS A 64 18.17 -9.76 -11.13
CA CYS A 64 19.01 -10.95 -11.17
C CYS A 64 18.24 -12.26 -11.43
N SER A 65 16.92 -12.29 -11.18
CA SER A 65 16.08 -13.48 -11.33
C SER A 65 15.22 -13.46 -12.60
N ALA A 66 15.00 -12.29 -13.19
CA ALA A 66 14.27 -12.14 -14.44
C ALA A 66 15.18 -12.39 -15.66
N ALA A 67 14.87 -13.39 -16.47
CA ALA A 67 15.37 -13.48 -17.84
C ALA A 67 14.44 -12.69 -18.78
N PRO A 68 14.85 -12.29 -19.99
CA PRO A 68 16.12 -11.68 -20.35
C PRO A 68 16.27 -10.23 -19.81
N GLU A 69 17.44 -9.64 -19.98
CA GLU A 69 17.72 -8.23 -19.71
C GLU A 69 16.90 -7.34 -20.67
N PHE A 70 15.65 -7.04 -20.30
CA PHE A 70 14.80 -6.11 -21.03
C PHE A 70 15.11 -4.68 -20.59
N ASP A 71 15.67 -3.91 -21.53
CA ASP A 71 15.86 -2.47 -21.40
C ASP A 71 14.75 -1.73 -22.15
N LEU A 72 13.93 -1.00 -21.40
CA LEU A 72 12.95 -0.08 -21.98
C LEU A 72 13.68 1.09 -22.64
N LYS A 73 13.48 1.28 -23.94
CA LYS A 73 14.14 2.33 -24.72
C LYS A 73 13.17 3.40 -25.16
N ILE A 74 13.61 4.65 -25.18
CA ILE A 74 12.83 5.79 -25.68
C ILE A 74 13.70 6.68 -26.58
N PRO A 75 13.11 7.44 -27.52
CA PRO A 75 13.83 8.52 -28.19
C PRO A 75 14.20 9.59 -27.15
N GLY A 76 15.51 9.81 -26.97
CA GLY A 76 16.10 10.85 -26.17
C GLY A 76 15.89 12.24 -26.78
N LEU A 77 16.57 13.26 -26.25
CA LEU A 77 16.31 14.67 -26.59
C LEU A 77 16.65 15.04 -28.04
N TYR A 78 17.55 14.28 -28.67
CA TYR A 78 18.05 14.55 -30.03
C TYR A 78 17.52 13.53 -31.07
N GLY A 79 16.61 12.64 -30.66
CA GLY A 79 16.04 11.60 -31.52
C GLY A 79 16.78 10.26 -31.48
N ASP A 80 17.91 10.18 -30.79
CA ASP A 80 18.64 8.93 -30.56
C ASP A 80 17.87 8.02 -29.60
N ILE A 81 17.93 6.71 -29.80
CA ILE A 81 17.26 5.75 -28.92
C ILE A 81 18.13 5.52 -27.68
N GLU A 82 17.63 5.91 -26.52
CA GLU A 82 18.32 5.81 -25.23
C GLU A 82 17.60 4.82 -24.28
N PRO A 83 18.34 3.98 -23.54
CA PRO A 83 17.76 3.10 -22.53
C PRO A 83 17.35 3.90 -21.29
N LEU A 84 16.18 3.58 -20.73
CA LEU A 84 15.73 4.10 -19.45
C LEU A 84 16.29 3.29 -18.30
N ARG A 85 16.71 4.00 -17.24
CA ARG A 85 17.22 3.39 -16.02
C ARG A 85 16.12 2.56 -15.35
N ARG A 86 16.27 1.23 -15.36
CA ARG A 86 15.45 0.31 -14.58
C ARG A 86 15.88 0.39 -13.11
N LEU A 87 14.94 0.55 -12.20
CA LEU A 87 15.16 0.51 -10.76
C LEU A 87 14.76 -0.87 -10.19
N GLU A 88 15.37 -1.29 -9.09
CA GLU A 88 14.87 -2.45 -8.34
C GLU A 88 13.59 -2.10 -7.58
N PRO A 89 12.73 -3.08 -7.22
CA PRO A 89 11.49 -2.83 -6.49
C PRO A 89 11.66 -2.13 -5.13
N ASP A 90 12.84 -2.25 -4.50
CA ASP A 90 13.21 -1.60 -3.24
C ASP A 90 13.92 -0.24 -3.40
N ASP A 91 14.35 0.08 -4.63
CA ASP A 91 14.95 1.38 -4.95
C ASP A 91 13.87 2.45 -4.98
N SER A 92 13.97 3.41 -4.05
CA SER A 92 13.10 4.58 -4.01
C SER A 92 13.61 5.70 -4.91
N GLU A 93 12.68 6.30 -5.66
CA GLU A 93 12.98 7.43 -6.51
C GLU A 93 11.90 8.50 -6.38
N ARG A 94 12.30 9.76 -6.58
CA ARG A 94 11.40 10.90 -6.38
C ARG A 94 10.39 11.00 -7.53
N THR A 95 9.13 10.74 -7.24
CA THR A 95 7.99 10.90 -8.16
C THR A 95 7.05 11.97 -7.64
N LEU A 96 6.77 13.01 -8.44
CA LEU A 96 5.85 14.11 -8.07
C LEU A 96 6.11 14.75 -6.70
N GLY A 97 7.35 14.67 -6.18
CA GLY A 97 7.70 15.24 -4.87
C GLY A 97 7.73 14.26 -3.70
N VAL A 98 7.39 12.98 -3.91
CA VAL A 98 7.41 11.91 -2.91
C VAL A 98 8.40 10.82 -3.34
N MET A 99 9.20 10.30 -2.42
CA MET A 99 10.02 9.11 -2.65
C MET A 99 9.11 7.87 -2.64
N LEU A 100 9.01 7.18 -3.77
CA LEU A 100 8.20 5.97 -3.91
C LEU A 100 9.05 4.81 -4.41
N SER A 101 8.69 3.61 -3.99
CA SER A 101 9.15 2.35 -4.57
C SER A 101 8.01 1.32 -4.50
N PRO A 102 7.97 0.31 -5.39
CA PRO A 102 6.96 -0.76 -5.32
C PRO A 102 6.92 -1.49 -3.98
N LEU A 103 8.08 -1.72 -3.35
CA LEU A 103 8.18 -2.30 -2.00
C LEU A 103 8.01 -1.27 -0.86
N GLU A 104 7.68 -0.02 -1.17
CA GLU A 104 7.55 1.10 -0.22
C GLU A 104 8.70 1.20 0.80
N ASN A 105 9.88 1.62 0.36
CA ASN A 105 11.00 1.89 1.26
C ASN A 105 10.82 3.22 2.01
N HIS A 106 10.13 3.13 3.15
CA HIS A 106 9.81 4.29 4.00
C HIS A 106 11.03 5.09 4.44
N LYS A 107 12.23 4.50 4.51
CA LYS A 107 13.45 5.16 5.00
C LYS A 107 13.86 6.33 4.11
N ALA A 108 13.75 6.18 2.80
CA ALA A 108 14.11 7.23 1.85
C ALA A 108 13.18 8.45 2.01
N GLN A 109 11.88 8.19 2.13
CA GLN A 109 10.88 9.24 2.32
C GLN A 109 11.00 9.90 3.69
N GLU A 110 11.20 9.12 4.76
CA GLU A 110 11.45 9.64 6.10
C GLU A 110 12.68 10.55 6.12
N ALA A 111 13.80 10.10 5.57
CA ALA A 111 15.03 10.90 5.49
C ALA A 111 14.81 12.23 4.74
N GLN A 112 14.05 12.20 3.64
CA GLN A 112 13.67 13.41 2.91
C GLN A 112 12.84 14.37 3.77
N LEU A 113 11.83 13.86 4.49
CA LEU A 113 10.98 14.69 5.35
C LEU A 113 11.75 15.27 6.54
N VAL A 114 12.66 14.49 7.14
CA VAL A 114 13.58 14.96 8.18
C VAL A 114 14.49 16.07 7.64
N SER A 115 15.02 15.93 6.42
CA SER A 115 15.85 16.97 5.78
C SER A 115 15.07 18.28 5.62
N LYS A 116 13.86 18.21 5.06
CA LYS A 116 12.97 19.37 4.89
C LYS A 116 12.65 20.05 6.22
N ALA A 117 12.34 19.26 7.25
CA ALA A 117 12.08 19.76 8.59
C ALA A 117 13.29 20.48 9.19
N LYS A 118 14.50 19.95 8.99
CA LYS A 118 15.76 20.57 9.43
C LYS A 118 16.06 21.85 8.67
N GLU A 119 16.04 21.81 7.34
CA GLU A 119 16.29 22.97 6.48
C GLU A 119 15.34 24.13 6.82
N TRP A 120 14.05 23.82 6.99
CA TRP A 120 13.06 24.81 7.41
C TRP A 120 13.36 25.37 8.81
N ALA A 121 13.72 24.51 9.77
CA ALA A 121 14.05 24.92 11.13
C ALA A 121 15.33 25.79 11.20
N GLU A 122 16.35 25.46 10.40
CA GLU A 122 17.60 26.21 10.27
C GLU A 122 17.36 27.60 9.67
N GLN A 123 16.49 27.69 8.65
CA GLN A 123 16.08 28.97 8.08
C GLN A 123 15.30 29.81 9.11
N LEU A 124 14.46 29.21 9.94
CA LEU A 124 13.68 29.92 10.95
C LEU A 124 14.53 30.39 12.15
N TRP A 125 15.55 29.62 12.51
CA TRP A 125 16.37 29.83 13.71
C TRP A 125 16.92 31.26 13.89
N PRO A 126 17.55 31.90 12.89
CA PRO A 126 18.14 33.23 13.09
C PRO A 126 17.11 34.37 13.18
N HIS A 127 15.88 34.16 12.73
CA HIS A 127 14.90 35.23 12.62
C HIS A 127 14.20 35.53 13.95
N LEU A 128 14.05 36.82 14.28
CA LEU A 128 13.14 37.25 15.34
C LEU A 128 11.72 37.23 14.82
N LEU A 129 10.86 36.46 15.49
CA LEU A 129 9.43 36.41 15.24
C LEU A 129 8.69 36.84 16.49
N HIS A 130 7.53 37.45 16.28
CA HIS A 130 6.63 37.70 17.38
C HIS A 130 6.12 36.35 17.92
N LYS A 131 6.15 36.18 19.24
CA LYS A 131 5.92 34.88 19.89
C LYS A 131 4.59 34.21 19.51
N TYR A 132 3.56 35.01 19.25
CA TYR A 132 2.22 34.53 18.90
C TYR A 132 2.11 34.06 17.43
N ASP A 133 3.06 34.43 16.58
CA ASP A 133 3.04 34.08 15.15
C ASP A 133 3.75 32.74 14.90
N VAL A 134 4.57 32.28 15.85
CA VAL A 134 5.41 31.08 15.69
C VAL A 134 4.59 29.79 15.54
N LEU A 135 3.57 29.58 16.39
CA LEU A 135 2.74 28.36 16.30
C LEU A 135 1.83 28.35 15.05
N PRO A 136 1.15 29.47 14.69
CA PRO A 136 0.45 29.57 13.40
C PRO A 136 1.35 29.28 12.21
N LEU A 137 2.60 29.76 12.22
CA LEU A 137 3.55 29.54 11.13
C LEU A 137 3.79 28.05 10.86
N ILE A 138 3.90 27.21 11.91
CA ILE A 138 4.03 25.75 11.74
C ILE A 138 2.87 25.22 10.91
N ARG A 139 1.64 25.63 11.23
CA ARG A 139 0.40 25.15 10.59
C ARG A 139 0.30 25.54 9.12
N THR A 140 0.73 26.75 8.79
CA THR A 140 0.56 27.35 7.46
C THR A 140 1.72 27.09 6.51
N THR A 141 2.90 26.72 7.02
CA THR A 141 4.11 26.51 6.22
C THR A 141 4.55 25.05 6.23
N ILE A 142 5.50 24.66 7.08
CA ILE A 142 6.12 23.32 7.08
C ILE A 142 5.10 22.20 7.17
N MET A 143 4.01 22.36 7.93
CA MET A 143 2.98 21.34 8.02
C MET A 143 2.30 21.06 6.68
N LYS A 144 2.23 22.03 5.75
CA LYS A 144 1.68 21.82 4.41
C LYS A 144 2.62 21.01 3.52
N GLU A 145 3.91 21.22 3.67
CA GLU A 145 4.92 20.43 2.97
C GLU A 145 4.97 18.99 3.48
N LEU A 146 4.86 18.79 4.80
CA LEU A 146 4.78 17.46 5.42
C LEU A 146 3.44 16.76 5.15
N GLU A 147 2.35 17.51 4.98
CA GLU A 147 1.01 16.98 4.68
C GLU A 147 0.90 16.41 3.26
N TYR A 148 1.67 16.93 2.30
CA TYR A 148 1.60 16.48 0.90
C TYR A 148 1.82 14.97 0.70
N PRO A 149 2.88 14.34 1.23
CA PRO A 149 3.11 12.90 1.08
C PRO A 149 2.21 12.02 1.95
N MET A 150 1.54 12.56 2.97
CA MET A 150 0.81 11.77 3.98
C MET A 150 -0.24 10.85 3.39
N ALA A 151 -0.82 11.18 2.25
CA ALA A 151 -1.78 10.34 1.56
C ALA A 151 -1.15 9.01 1.07
N LEU A 152 0.13 9.02 0.70
CA LEU A 152 0.81 7.91 0.05
C LEU A 152 1.75 7.14 0.99
N THR A 153 1.99 7.66 2.19
CA THR A 153 2.98 7.12 3.13
C THR A 153 2.32 6.59 4.38
N THR A 154 2.81 5.48 4.89
CA THR A 154 2.30 4.82 6.11
C THR A 154 3.34 4.90 7.24
N LEU A 155 3.86 6.12 7.49
CA LEU A 155 4.86 6.36 8.53
C LEU A 155 4.25 6.21 9.92
N ASN A 156 4.95 5.53 10.82
CA ASN A 156 4.48 5.32 12.18
C ASN A 156 4.63 6.58 13.05
N ALA A 157 4.01 6.55 14.24
CA ALA A 157 4.02 7.69 15.16
C ALA A 157 5.44 8.12 15.60
N GLN A 158 6.38 7.18 15.75
CA GLN A 158 7.76 7.48 16.13
C GLN A 158 8.50 8.23 15.02
N GLN A 159 8.38 7.76 13.77
CA GLN A 159 8.98 8.43 12.60
C GLN A 159 8.46 9.87 12.48
N TRP A 160 7.16 10.09 12.71
CA TRP A 160 6.60 11.44 12.73
C TRP A 160 7.10 12.30 13.89
N GLN A 161 7.39 11.72 15.05
CA GLN A 161 8.03 12.45 16.14
C GLN A 161 9.44 12.90 15.74
N ASP A 162 10.20 12.04 15.06
CA ASP A 162 11.56 12.33 14.61
C ASP A 162 11.55 13.42 13.52
N ILE A 163 10.60 13.37 12.57
CA ILE A 163 10.38 14.41 11.55
C ILE A 163 9.99 15.75 12.19
N MET A 164 9.09 15.77 13.17
CA MET A 164 8.64 17.01 13.81
C MET A 164 9.61 17.55 14.85
N SER A 165 10.55 16.74 15.34
CA SER A 165 11.46 17.13 16.42
C SER A 165 12.26 18.40 16.07
N PRO A 166 12.97 18.51 14.92
CA PRO A 166 13.71 19.73 14.56
C PRO A 166 12.84 21.00 14.58
N VAL A 167 11.62 20.91 14.05
CA VAL A 167 10.65 22.02 13.99
C VAL A 167 10.28 22.48 15.40
N LEU A 168 9.91 21.55 16.28
CA LEU A 168 9.47 21.86 17.64
C LEU A 168 10.61 22.38 18.53
N GLN A 169 11.83 21.87 18.33
CA GLN A 169 13.04 22.29 19.07
C GLN A 169 13.36 23.78 18.86
N VAL A 170 13.04 24.31 17.68
CA VAL A 170 13.19 25.73 17.33
C VAL A 170 11.96 26.55 17.70
N CYS A 171 10.77 26.07 17.37
CA CYS A 171 9.54 26.85 17.49
C CYS A 171 9.08 27.03 18.94
N LEU A 172 9.17 26.00 19.79
CA LEU A 172 8.66 26.10 21.16
C LEU A 172 9.36 27.21 21.97
N PRO A 173 10.70 27.28 22.03
CA PRO A 173 11.38 28.38 22.72
C PRO A 173 11.03 29.77 22.16
N LYS A 174 10.92 29.88 20.82
CA LYS A 174 10.55 31.15 20.16
C LYS A 174 9.12 31.59 20.49
N SER A 175 8.22 30.63 20.73
CA SER A 175 6.85 30.91 21.20
C SER A 175 6.76 31.21 22.71
N GLY A 176 7.88 31.14 23.44
CA GLY A 176 7.92 31.31 24.90
C GLY A 176 7.57 30.04 25.68
N VAL A 177 7.57 28.88 25.03
CA VAL A 177 7.28 27.57 25.62
C VAL A 177 8.57 26.79 25.83
N CYS A 178 8.63 25.97 26.89
CA CYS A 178 9.76 25.09 27.12
C CYS A 178 9.98 24.12 25.94
N ARG A 179 11.24 23.94 25.54
CA ARG A 179 11.65 23.00 24.49
C ARG A 179 11.15 21.57 24.72
N ASN A 180 11.17 21.14 25.98
CA ASN A 180 10.79 19.81 26.45
C ASN A 180 9.34 19.73 26.90
N PHE A 181 8.51 20.72 26.54
CA PHE A 181 7.10 20.72 26.91
C PHE A 181 6.41 19.44 26.41
N PRO A 182 5.56 18.80 27.24
CA PRO A 182 4.97 17.51 26.92
C PRO A 182 4.29 17.50 25.56
N ARG A 183 4.69 16.56 24.69
CA ARG A 183 4.22 16.52 23.30
C ARG A 183 2.71 16.27 23.19
N SER A 184 2.12 15.56 24.14
CA SER A 184 0.67 15.42 24.26
C SER A 184 -0.04 16.77 24.36
N VAL A 185 0.49 17.73 25.13
CA VAL A 185 -0.10 19.08 25.29
C VAL A 185 0.24 19.99 24.10
N VAL A 186 1.42 19.81 23.49
CA VAL A 186 1.79 20.54 22.26
C VAL A 186 0.79 20.25 21.14
N PHE A 187 0.43 18.97 20.96
CA PHE A 187 -0.47 18.53 19.89
C PHE A 187 -1.95 18.59 20.27
N ALA A 188 -2.29 18.75 21.55
CA ALA A 188 -3.68 18.89 22.00
C ALA A 188 -4.33 20.16 21.44
N LEU A 189 -5.66 20.11 21.28
CA LEU A 189 -6.46 21.24 20.81
C LEU A 189 -6.46 22.39 21.82
N VAL A 190 -6.63 23.61 21.32
CA VAL A 190 -6.66 24.83 22.15
C VAL A 190 -7.85 24.81 23.13
N ASP A 191 -8.98 24.24 22.72
CA ASP A 191 -10.17 24.08 23.55
C ASP A 191 -9.92 23.23 24.80
N TYR A 192 -8.93 22.33 24.74
CA TYR A 192 -8.47 21.49 25.84
C TYR A 192 -7.14 21.99 26.43
N GLN A 193 -6.88 23.30 26.37
CA GLN A 193 -5.66 23.95 26.91
C GLN A 193 -4.34 23.48 26.26
N GLY A 194 -4.41 22.90 25.07
CA GLY A 194 -3.24 22.55 24.27
C GLY A 194 -2.71 23.73 23.45
N LEU A 195 -1.56 23.52 22.79
CA LEU A 195 -0.96 24.53 21.89
C LEU A 195 -1.54 24.46 20.46
N GLY A 196 -2.32 23.42 20.16
CA GLY A 196 -2.98 23.19 18.88
C GLY A 196 -2.02 22.96 17.71
N VAL A 197 -0.78 22.53 17.95
CA VAL A 197 0.08 22.10 16.83
C VAL A 197 -0.56 20.86 16.21
N PRO A 198 -0.73 20.77 14.88
CA PRO A 198 -1.37 19.61 14.28
C PRO A 198 -0.56 18.34 14.56
N HIS A 199 -1.23 17.30 15.06
CA HIS A 199 -0.60 16.02 15.30
C HIS A 199 -0.28 15.36 13.95
N PRO A 200 0.99 15.12 13.60
CA PRO A 200 1.37 14.64 12.27
C PRO A 200 0.79 13.25 11.95
N PHE A 201 0.91 12.29 12.87
CA PHE A 201 0.37 10.93 12.67
C PHE A 201 -1.16 10.91 12.55
N GLY A 202 -1.90 11.55 13.46
CA GLY A 202 -3.35 11.68 13.34
C GLY A 202 -3.79 12.38 12.04
N LYS A 203 -2.98 13.31 11.53
CA LYS A 203 -3.24 13.95 10.23
C LYS A 203 -2.97 13.03 9.04
N GLN A 204 -1.99 12.14 9.13
CA GLN A 204 -1.78 11.08 8.14
C GLN A 204 -2.98 10.13 8.10
N VAL A 205 -3.43 9.65 9.25
CA VAL A 205 -4.63 8.79 9.32
C VAL A 205 -5.86 9.51 8.75
N TYR A 206 -6.05 10.79 9.10
CA TYR A 206 -7.10 11.61 8.49
C TYR A 206 -6.99 11.65 6.95
N LYS A 207 -5.78 11.78 6.40
CA LYS A 207 -5.57 11.78 4.95
C LYS A 207 -5.87 10.43 4.30
N HIS A 208 -5.50 9.34 4.94
CA HIS A 208 -5.86 7.99 4.49
C HIS A 208 -7.39 7.79 4.46
N LEU A 209 -8.07 8.18 5.54
CA LEU A 209 -9.53 8.16 5.62
C LEU A 209 -10.19 9.03 4.56
N GLU A 210 -9.70 10.27 4.38
CA GLU A 210 -10.17 11.21 3.36
C GLU A 210 -10.03 10.59 1.96
N MET A 211 -8.89 9.96 1.65
CA MET A 211 -8.70 9.29 0.37
C MET A 211 -9.69 8.15 0.15
N ILE A 212 -9.83 7.24 1.13
CA ILE A 212 -10.75 6.10 1.01
C ILE A 212 -12.17 6.60 0.78
N LEU A 213 -12.67 7.47 1.66
CA LEU A 213 -14.04 7.97 1.57
C LEU A 213 -14.29 8.74 0.27
N ARG A 214 -13.36 9.60 -0.15
CA ARG A 214 -13.50 10.41 -1.36
C ARG A 214 -13.48 9.57 -2.63
N HIS A 215 -12.53 8.64 -2.74
CA HIS A 215 -12.32 7.91 -3.99
C HIS A 215 -13.35 6.80 -4.19
N MET A 216 -13.75 6.12 -3.11
CA MET A 216 -14.76 5.08 -3.13
C MET A 216 -16.16 5.64 -3.38
N SER A 217 -16.53 6.76 -2.75
CA SER A 217 -17.84 7.40 -3.01
C SER A 217 -17.88 8.15 -4.35
N GLY A 218 -16.74 8.61 -4.85
CA GLY A 218 -16.65 9.48 -6.02
C GLY A 218 -16.65 8.77 -7.38
N GLY A 219 -16.80 7.45 -7.43
CA GLY A 219 -16.78 6.68 -8.70
C GLY A 219 -15.48 6.85 -9.49
N THR A 220 -14.37 7.10 -8.80
CA THR A 220 -13.07 7.36 -9.43
C THR A 220 -12.36 6.06 -9.81
N LYS A 221 -11.43 6.09 -10.77
CA LYS A 221 -10.58 4.93 -11.08
C LYS A 221 -9.79 4.44 -9.87
N THR A 222 -9.26 5.35 -9.06
CA THR A 222 -8.60 5.01 -7.79
C THR A 222 -9.54 4.27 -6.84
N GLY A 223 -10.80 4.69 -6.77
CA GLY A 223 -11.84 3.98 -6.02
C GLY A 223 -12.06 2.57 -6.53
N ALA A 224 -12.17 2.40 -7.85
CA ALA A 224 -12.31 1.07 -8.45
C ALA A 224 -11.09 0.16 -8.18
N TYR A 225 -9.87 0.71 -8.14
CA TYR A 225 -8.68 -0.05 -7.76
C TYR A 225 -8.67 -0.41 -6.27
N MET A 226 -9.08 0.51 -5.39
CA MET A 226 -9.22 0.25 -3.95
C MET A 226 -10.28 -0.82 -3.67
N ASP A 227 -11.45 -0.72 -4.31
CA ASP A 227 -12.53 -1.70 -4.24
C ASP A 227 -12.07 -3.09 -4.70
N SER A 228 -11.44 -3.16 -5.88
CA SER A 228 -10.81 -4.40 -6.38
C SER A 228 -9.79 -4.98 -5.39
N ASN A 229 -8.98 -4.13 -4.76
CA ASN A 229 -7.98 -4.57 -3.79
C ASN A 229 -8.64 -5.12 -2.51
N LEU A 230 -9.68 -4.46 -1.99
CA LEU A 230 -10.43 -4.95 -0.83
C LEU A 230 -11.13 -6.28 -1.11
N GLN A 231 -11.72 -6.45 -2.30
CA GLN A 231 -12.30 -7.73 -2.73
C GLN A 231 -11.23 -8.82 -2.91
N ALA A 232 -10.04 -8.46 -3.41
CA ALA A 232 -8.91 -9.40 -3.47
C ALA A 232 -8.46 -9.82 -2.07
N HIS A 233 -8.39 -8.90 -1.10
CA HIS A 233 -8.14 -9.20 0.32
C HIS A 233 -9.23 -10.06 0.94
N GLN A 234 -10.50 -9.87 0.57
CA GLN A 234 -11.58 -10.74 1.00
C GLN A 234 -11.36 -12.18 0.52
N LEU A 235 -11.01 -12.34 -0.75
CA LEU A 235 -10.73 -13.65 -1.32
C LEU A 235 -9.45 -14.28 -0.74
N GLU A 236 -8.44 -13.47 -0.44
CA GLU A 236 -7.16 -13.88 0.13
C GLU A 236 -7.28 -14.31 1.60
N SER A 237 -8.01 -13.54 2.41
CA SER A 237 -8.24 -13.87 3.82
C SER A 237 -9.26 -14.98 4.00
N GLY A 238 -10.25 -15.10 3.10
CA GLY A 238 -11.21 -16.20 3.12
C GLY A 238 -12.25 -16.14 4.25
N THR A 239 -12.31 -15.05 5.01
CA THR A 239 -13.23 -14.92 6.16
C THR A 239 -14.59 -14.38 5.76
N SER A 240 -15.54 -14.32 6.70
CA SER A 240 -16.85 -13.68 6.50
C SER A 240 -16.83 -12.14 6.53
N PHE A 241 -15.84 -11.53 7.19
CA PHE A 241 -15.75 -10.07 7.35
C PHE A 241 -14.73 -9.44 6.40
N GLY A 242 -14.95 -8.16 6.07
CA GLY A 242 -14.02 -7.35 5.28
C GLY A 242 -12.70 -7.08 6.00
N LEU A 243 -11.63 -6.82 5.25
CA LEU A 243 -10.29 -6.54 5.79
C LEU A 243 -10.30 -5.50 6.92
N LEU A 244 -11.04 -4.40 6.76
CA LEU A 244 -11.11 -3.29 7.75
C LEU A 244 -12.09 -3.55 8.91
N GLN A 245 -12.78 -4.69 8.90
CA GLN A 245 -13.76 -5.12 9.91
C GLN A 245 -13.27 -6.30 10.74
N GLN A 246 -12.04 -6.75 10.51
CA GLN A 246 -11.39 -7.83 11.23
C GLN A 246 -10.47 -7.30 12.34
N ASP A 247 -10.10 -8.18 13.25
CA ASP A 247 -9.06 -7.93 14.25
C ASP A 247 -7.66 -8.07 13.62
N TYR A 248 -6.88 -6.99 13.64
CA TYR A 248 -5.56 -6.97 13.01
C TYR A 248 -4.61 -8.03 13.58
N GLN A 249 -4.63 -8.27 14.88
CA GLN A 249 -3.69 -9.21 15.51
C GLN A 249 -3.96 -10.64 15.07
N ASN A 250 -5.23 -10.99 14.86
CA ASN A 250 -5.65 -12.34 14.55
C ASN A 250 -5.53 -12.67 13.06
N THR A 251 -6.01 -11.79 12.17
CA THR A 251 -6.17 -12.14 10.74
C THR A 251 -5.19 -11.43 9.80
N SER A 252 -4.38 -10.48 10.28
CA SER A 252 -3.45 -9.78 9.39
C SER A 252 -2.39 -10.68 8.75
N ILE A 253 -2.10 -11.85 9.34
CA ILE A 253 -1.20 -12.85 8.74
C ILE A 253 -1.75 -13.42 7.41
N LEU A 254 -3.07 -13.37 7.21
CA LEU A 254 -3.76 -13.93 6.05
C LEU A 254 -3.82 -12.97 4.85
N ALA A 255 -3.39 -11.73 5.02
CA ALA A 255 -3.49 -10.67 4.02
C ALA A 255 -2.10 -10.26 3.50
N SER A 256 -1.99 -10.00 2.20
CA SER A 256 -0.80 -9.46 1.56
C SER A 256 -0.46 -8.06 2.09
N ASP A 257 0.83 -7.70 2.12
CA ASP A 257 1.27 -6.38 2.58
C ASP A 257 0.97 -5.30 1.55
N THR A 258 -0.19 -4.64 1.71
CA THR A 258 -0.64 -3.53 0.87
C THR A 258 -0.82 -2.25 1.69
N TRP A 259 -0.95 -1.12 0.99
CA TRP A 259 -1.33 0.14 1.62
C TRP A 259 -2.60 0.01 2.48
N LEU A 260 -3.62 -0.73 2.04
CA LEU A 260 -4.86 -0.95 2.80
C LEU A 260 -4.64 -1.74 4.10
N LYS A 261 -3.81 -2.79 4.07
CA LYS A 261 -3.43 -3.54 5.28
C LYS A 261 -2.69 -2.66 6.29
N ARG A 262 -1.84 -1.76 5.81
CA ARG A 262 -1.13 -0.80 6.68
C ARG A 262 -2.07 0.25 7.26
N VAL A 263 -3.02 0.76 6.48
CA VAL A 263 -4.08 1.64 7.00
C VAL A 263 -4.91 0.93 8.06
N TRP A 264 -5.28 -0.34 7.85
CA TRP A 264 -5.97 -1.15 8.86
C TRP A 264 -5.19 -1.20 10.18
N LYS A 265 -3.86 -1.44 10.13
CA LYS A 265 -2.98 -1.37 11.32
C LYS A 265 -3.03 -0.02 12.03
N GLU A 266 -3.05 1.07 11.27
CA GLU A 266 -3.14 2.42 11.82
C GLU A 266 -4.48 2.65 12.53
N LEU A 267 -5.58 2.21 11.93
CA LEU A 267 -6.93 2.33 12.51
C LEU A 267 -7.04 1.52 13.80
N GLU A 268 -6.54 0.29 13.82
CA GLU A 268 -6.47 -0.56 15.02
C GLU A 268 -5.70 0.15 16.15
N SER A 269 -4.56 0.78 15.83
CA SER A 269 -3.75 1.50 16.83
C SER A 269 -4.45 2.69 17.48
N LEU A 270 -5.55 3.16 16.88
CA LEU A 270 -6.37 4.29 17.33
C LEU A 270 -7.76 3.86 17.81
N ASP A 271 -8.04 2.55 17.91
CA ASP A 271 -9.37 2.02 18.25
C ASP A 271 -10.46 2.56 17.29
N MET A 272 -10.11 2.64 16.00
CA MET A 272 -10.99 3.12 14.94
C MET A 272 -11.45 1.96 14.06
N TYR A 273 -12.74 1.92 13.75
CA TYR A 273 -13.34 0.89 12.91
C TYR A 273 -13.94 1.50 11.65
N MET A 274 -13.69 0.88 10.50
CA MET A 274 -14.30 1.26 9.23
C MET A 274 -15.09 0.08 8.67
N ALA A 275 -16.40 0.25 8.59
CA ALA A 275 -17.23 -0.70 7.87
C ALA A 275 -17.03 -0.51 6.36
N PHE A 276 -16.82 -1.62 5.66
CA PHE A 276 -16.74 -1.65 4.22
C PHE A 276 -17.79 -2.63 3.70
N ASP A 277 -18.67 -2.13 2.83
CA ASP A 277 -19.71 -2.93 2.19
C ASP A 277 -19.15 -3.48 0.87
N SER A 278 -18.62 -4.70 0.93
CA SER A 278 -18.15 -5.44 -0.24
C SER A 278 -18.93 -6.74 -0.38
N PRO A 279 -19.06 -7.27 -1.61
CA PRO A 279 -19.60 -8.60 -1.82
C PRO A 279 -18.90 -9.61 -0.91
N ALA A 280 -19.66 -10.24 -0.02
CA ALA A 280 -19.17 -11.34 0.79
C ALA A 280 -18.85 -12.54 -0.10
N LEU A 281 -18.01 -13.45 0.41
CA LEU A 281 -17.81 -14.73 -0.22
C LEU A 281 -19.15 -15.49 -0.26
N SER A 282 -19.54 -15.89 -1.45
CA SER A 282 -20.76 -16.63 -1.74
C SER A 282 -20.72 -18.03 -1.13
N LEU A 283 -21.62 -18.28 -0.18
CA LEU A 283 -21.95 -19.62 0.32
C LEU A 283 -22.72 -20.41 -0.74
N ARG A 284 -22.47 -21.71 -0.85
CA ARG A 284 -23.06 -22.55 -1.93
C ARG A 284 -24.39 -23.19 -1.52
N CYS A 285 -24.60 -23.43 -0.23
CA CYS A 285 -25.82 -24.05 0.27
C CYS A 285 -26.24 -23.49 1.63
N HIS A 286 -27.45 -23.87 2.07
CA HIS A 286 -27.91 -23.57 3.42
C HIS A 286 -27.07 -24.35 4.43
N HIS A 287 -26.56 -23.67 5.45
CA HIS A 287 -25.62 -24.20 6.47
C HIS A 287 -24.20 -24.48 5.97
N ASP A 288 -23.82 -23.92 4.83
CA ASP A 288 -22.42 -23.87 4.42
C ASP A 288 -21.63 -22.90 5.31
N ALA A 289 -20.32 -23.08 5.36
CA ALA A 289 -19.43 -22.25 6.16
C ALA A 289 -18.12 -21.99 5.40
N LEU A 290 -17.49 -20.87 5.71
CA LEU A 290 -16.16 -20.55 5.19
C LEU A 290 -15.10 -21.34 5.96
N LEU A 291 -14.12 -21.88 5.24
CA LEU A 291 -13.10 -22.73 5.82
C LEU A 291 -12.28 -21.99 6.88
N ILE A 292 -11.91 -20.74 6.62
CA ILE A 292 -11.09 -19.94 7.54
C ILE A 292 -11.85 -19.60 8.82
N ASP A 293 -13.13 -19.26 8.72
CA ASP A 293 -13.97 -19.01 9.89
C ASP A 293 -14.05 -20.26 10.77
N LEU A 294 -14.22 -21.45 10.18
CA LEU A 294 -14.20 -22.71 10.93
C LEU A 294 -12.85 -22.99 11.59
N PHE A 295 -11.73 -22.70 10.93
CA PHE A 295 -10.41 -22.90 11.53
C PHE A 295 -10.15 -21.94 12.69
N MET A 296 -10.64 -20.71 12.61
CA MET A 296 -10.60 -19.76 13.71
C MET A 296 -11.49 -20.22 14.88
N ASP A 297 -12.69 -20.72 14.61
CA ASP A 297 -13.60 -21.28 15.63
C ASP A 297 -13.01 -22.52 16.33
N LEU A 298 -12.14 -23.27 15.63
CA LEU A 298 -11.40 -24.41 16.16
C LEU A 298 -10.11 -24.00 16.91
N GLU A 299 -9.83 -22.70 17.04
CA GLU A 299 -8.65 -22.15 17.70
C GLU A 299 -7.32 -22.69 17.12
N VAL A 300 -7.27 -22.88 15.80
CA VAL A 300 -6.02 -23.24 15.10
C VAL A 300 -4.99 -22.13 15.30
N ASP A 301 -3.72 -22.49 15.55
CA ASP A 301 -2.66 -21.50 15.72
C ASP A 301 -2.38 -20.71 14.44
N GLN A 302 -1.69 -19.58 14.57
CA GLN A 302 -1.50 -18.64 13.46
C GLN A 302 -0.66 -19.22 12.31
N ASP A 303 0.32 -20.08 12.61
CA ASP A 303 1.19 -20.65 11.58
C ASP A 303 0.41 -21.70 10.78
N ASP A 304 -0.31 -22.59 11.47
CA ASP A 304 -1.19 -23.58 10.82
C ASP A 304 -2.33 -22.89 10.04
N LEU A 305 -2.91 -21.81 10.57
CA LEU A 305 -3.95 -21.04 9.88
C LEU A 305 -3.43 -20.42 8.58
N LEU A 306 -2.19 -19.91 8.58
CA LEU A 306 -1.53 -19.42 7.37
C LEU A 306 -1.38 -20.54 6.33
N TRP A 307 -0.88 -21.71 6.73
CA TRP A 307 -0.72 -22.87 5.84
C TRP A 307 -2.06 -23.41 5.31
N LEU A 308 -3.10 -23.42 6.15
CA LEU A 308 -4.44 -23.81 5.73
C LEU A 308 -5.03 -22.82 4.72
N ASN A 309 -4.85 -21.52 4.95
CA ASN A 309 -5.25 -20.49 3.99
C ASN A 309 -4.49 -20.61 2.67
N TRP A 310 -3.23 -21.01 2.74
CA TRP A 310 -2.42 -21.29 1.56
C TRP A 310 -2.92 -22.47 0.74
N CYS A 311 -3.18 -23.61 1.39
CA CYS A 311 -3.79 -24.75 0.72
C CYS A 311 -5.13 -24.35 0.10
N ARG A 312 -5.94 -23.57 0.82
CA ARG A 312 -7.22 -23.03 0.34
C ARG A 312 -7.04 -22.19 -0.94
N MET A 313 -6.10 -21.25 -0.95
CA MET A 313 -5.78 -20.41 -2.11
C MET A 313 -5.29 -21.25 -3.29
N PHE A 314 -4.37 -22.19 -3.05
CA PHE A 314 -3.84 -23.09 -4.09
C PHE A 314 -4.92 -24.00 -4.68
N LEU A 315 -5.83 -24.51 -3.86
CA LEU A 315 -6.94 -25.38 -4.30
C LEU A 315 -8.12 -24.59 -4.88
N GLN A 316 -8.12 -23.26 -4.75
CA GLN A 316 -9.16 -22.36 -5.25
C GLN A 316 -10.55 -22.65 -4.65
N VAL A 317 -10.59 -22.86 -3.33
CA VAL A 317 -11.80 -23.19 -2.56
C VAL A 317 -12.05 -22.15 -1.48
N ALA A 318 -13.29 -21.91 -1.06
CA ALA A 318 -13.60 -20.96 0.01
C ALA A 318 -14.46 -21.58 1.12
N THR A 319 -15.37 -22.47 0.75
CA THR A 319 -16.39 -23.06 1.62
C THR A 319 -16.15 -24.55 1.89
N VAL A 320 -16.85 -25.10 2.89
CA VAL A 320 -16.87 -26.55 3.13
C VAL A 320 -17.44 -27.30 1.94
N SER A 321 -18.52 -26.77 1.35
CA SER A 321 -19.13 -27.37 0.16
C SER A 321 -18.17 -27.46 -1.02
N ASP A 322 -17.19 -26.55 -1.10
CA ASP A 322 -16.16 -26.59 -2.14
C ASP A 322 -15.20 -27.75 -1.99
N ILE A 323 -15.09 -28.39 -0.83
CA ILE A 323 -14.16 -29.52 -0.59
C ILE A 323 -14.85 -30.86 -0.37
N THR A 324 -16.16 -30.87 -0.08
CA THR A 324 -16.91 -32.10 0.21
C THR A 324 -17.55 -32.73 -1.03
N THR A 325 -17.94 -34.00 -0.93
CA THR A 325 -18.80 -34.69 -1.88
C THR A 325 -20.19 -34.06 -1.95
N ALA A 326 -20.96 -34.33 -3.01
CA ALA A 326 -22.29 -33.75 -3.21
C ALA A 326 -23.30 -34.10 -2.10
N ASP A 327 -23.07 -35.18 -1.36
CA ASP A 327 -23.85 -35.57 -0.17
C ASP A 327 -23.32 -34.96 1.14
N GLY A 328 -22.22 -34.19 1.10
CA GLY A 328 -21.62 -33.52 2.25
C GLY A 328 -20.94 -34.44 3.27
N ARG A 329 -20.80 -35.75 2.97
CA ARG A 329 -20.35 -36.75 3.95
C ARG A 329 -18.85 -36.94 4.01
N TYR A 330 -18.16 -36.69 2.90
CA TYR A 330 -16.74 -36.95 2.77
C TYR A 330 -16.03 -35.78 2.09
N ILE A 331 -14.76 -35.58 2.42
CA ILE A 331 -13.88 -34.69 1.66
C ILE A 331 -13.53 -35.39 0.36
N ARG A 332 -13.54 -34.67 -0.77
CA ARG A 332 -13.17 -35.24 -2.08
C ARG A 332 -11.71 -35.67 -2.07
N GLN A 333 -11.44 -36.85 -2.62
CA GLN A 333 -10.11 -37.45 -2.58
C GLN A 333 -9.04 -36.60 -3.28
N CYS A 334 -9.39 -35.91 -4.38
CA CYS A 334 -8.48 -35.01 -5.08
C CYS A 334 -8.01 -33.87 -4.17
N ILE A 335 -8.95 -33.18 -3.51
CA ILE A 335 -8.70 -32.10 -2.57
C ILE A 335 -7.87 -32.59 -1.38
N TRP A 336 -8.24 -33.73 -0.79
CA TRP A 336 -7.49 -34.34 0.31
C TRP A 336 -6.02 -34.64 -0.05
N ASN A 337 -5.79 -35.03 -1.31
CA ASN A 337 -4.45 -35.29 -1.84
C ASN A 337 -3.72 -34.01 -2.33
N GLY A 338 -4.32 -32.83 -2.18
CA GLY A 338 -3.71 -31.56 -2.59
C GLY A 338 -3.80 -31.28 -4.10
N PHE A 339 -4.70 -31.94 -4.83
CA PHE A 339 -4.93 -31.69 -6.25
C PHE A 339 -6.17 -30.83 -6.47
N ARG A 340 -6.07 -29.90 -7.42
CA ARG A 340 -7.23 -29.15 -7.91
C ARG A 340 -8.26 -30.07 -8.53
N ASP A 341 -9.51 -29.69 -8.39
CA ASP A 341 -10.62 -30.35 -9.02
C ASP A 341 -10.97 -29.64 -10.33
N ASP A 342 -10.50 -30.16 -11.46
CA ASP A 342 -10.73 -29.57 -12.79
C ASP A 342 -12.22 -29.52 -13.19
N THR A 343 -13.07 -30.30 -12.49
CA THR A 343 -14.52 -30.28 -12.73
C THR A 343 -15.22 -29.14 -11.99
N TYR A 344 -14.57 -28.60 -10.96
CA TYR A 344 -15.09 -27.53 -10.14
C TYR A 344 -14.84 -26.16 -10.78
N ARG A 345 -15.90 -25.32 -10.84
CA ARG A 345 -15.80 -23.93 -11.29
C ARG A 345 -16.11 -22.96 -10.16
N THR A 346 -15.08 -22.23 -9.77
CA THR A 346 -15.14 -21.09 -8.86
C THR A 346 -15.79 -19.88 -9.55
N PRO A 347 -16.56 -19.05 -8.83
CA PRO A 347 -17.08 -17.77 -9.34
C PRO A 347 -16.03 -16.65 -9.26
N TYR A 348 -14.90 -16.89 -8.60
CA TYR A 348 -13.84 -15.92 -8.36
C TYR A 348 -12.66 -16.08 -9.31
N ASN A 349 -12.00 -14.95 -9.58
CA ASN A 349 -10.69 -14.91 -10.22
C ASN A 349 -9.61 -15.05 -9.15
N TRP A 350 -9.07 -16.26 -9.01
CA TRP A 350 -8.01 -16.51 -8.05
C TRP A 350 -6.69 -15.93 -8.54
N PRO A 351 -5.83 -15.45 -7.63
CA PRO A 351 -4.47 -15.07 -7.98
C PRO A 351 -3.70 -16.29 -8.49
N ARG A 352 -2.57 -16.01 -9.14
CA ARG A 352 -1.59 -17.05 -9.45
C ARG A 352 -1.12 -17.69 -8.12
N THR A 353 -0.88 -18.99 -8.14
CA THR A 353 -0.59 -19.88 -6.99
C THR A 353 0.32 -21.00 -7.42
#